data_AF-A0A966LED9-F1
#
_entry.id   AF-A0A966LED9-F1
#
_cell.length_a   1.000
_cell.length_b   1.000
_cell.length_c   1.000
_cell.angle_alpha   90.00
_cell.angle_beta   90.00
_cell.angle_gamma   90.00
#
_symmetry.space_group_name_H-M   'P 1'
#
loop_
_entity.id
_entity.type
_entity.pdbx_description
1 polymer ?
#
loop_
_entity_poly.entity_id
_entity_poly.type
_entity_poly.pdbx_seq_one_letter_code
_entity_poly.pdbx_strand_id
1 'polypeptide(L)'
;NTAGDVWADSAYRSARNEALLKSNMLKSRIHRRKPKGRPMPESMARANAAKSAIRARVEHVFAHQKNRYGLFIRTIGIARAQAKLTLANLAYNFDRLPFK
;
A
#
# COMPACT_ATOMS: atom_id res chain seq x y z
N ASN A 1 -11.55 -11.95 -11.24
CA ASN A 1 -10.65 -11.02 -10.52
C ASN A 1 -9.98 -11.80 -9.39
N THR A 2 -8.97 -12.60 -9.71
CA THR A 2 -8.38 -13.66 -8.86
C THR A 2 -7.14 -13.13 -8.14
N ALA A 3 -7.27 -11.98 -7.46
CA ALA A 3 -6.10 -11.32 -6.88
C ALA A 3 -5.65 -12.02 -5.59
N GLY A 4 -4.94 -13.14 -5.73
CA GLY A 4 -4.34 -13.88 -4.60
C GLY A 4 -3.07 -13.22 -4.04
N ASP A 5 -2.52 -12.20 -4.70
CA ASP A 5 -1.33 -11.48 -4.25
C ASP A 5 -1.68 -10.42 -3.18
N VAL A 6 -1.05 -10.52 -2.00
CA VAL A 6 -1.21 -9.54 -0.90
C VAL A 6 0.03 -8.68 -0.75
N TRP A 7 -0.14 -7.37 -0.88
CA TRP A 7 0.93 -6.37 -0.86
C TRP A 7 0.95 -5.60 0.46
N ALA A 8 2.10 -5.53 1.12
CA ALA A 8 2.28 -4.70 2.31
C ALA A 8 3.76 -4.32 2.51
N ASP A 9 4.01 -3.38 3.42
CA ASP A 9 5.37 -3.05 3.86
C ASP A 9 5.95 -4.11 4.80
N SER A 10 7.24 -3.99 5.12
CA SER A 10 7.94 -5.01 5.90
C SER A 10 7.50 -5.14 7.36
N ALA A 11 6.82 -4.15 7.94
CA ALA A 11 6.29 -4.23 9.30
C ALA A 11 5.17 -5.26 9.41
N TYR A 12 4.44 -5.51 8.32
CA TYR A 12 3.41 -6.55 8.25
C TYR A 12 3.97 -7.96 8.03
N ARG A 13 5.29 -8.11 7.82
CA ARG A 13 5.91 -9.43 7.64
C ARG A 13 6.22 -10.08 8.98
N SER A 14 5.21 -10.74 9.56
CA SER A 14 5.34 -11.59 10.74
C SER A 14 5.08 -13.06 10.38
N ALA A 15 5.60 -14.00 11.20
CA ALA A 15 5.33 -15.42 11.01
C ALA A 15 3.83 -15.74 11.04
N ARG A 16 3.09 -15.09 11.95
CA ARG A 16 1.63 -15.18 12.06
C ARG A 16 0.93 -14.73 10.77
N ASN A 17 1.34 -13.58 10.21
CA ASN A 17 0.72 -13.07 8.99
C ASN A 17 1.05 -13.93 7.78
N GLU A 18 2.29 -14.40 7.64
CA GLU A 18 2.68 -15.30 6.55
C GLU A 18 1.94 -16.65 6.63
N ALA A 19 1.72 -17.19 7.84
CA ALA A 19 0.90 -18.38 8.05
C ALA A 19 -0.56 -18.16 7.67
N LEU A 20 -1.14 -17.02 8.06
CA LEU A 20 -2.50 -16.62 7.70
C LEU A 20 -2.66 -16.49 6.18
N LEU A 21 -1.69 -15.86 5.49
CA LEU A 21 -1.74 -15.76 4.04
C LEU A 21 -1.69 -17.13 3.39
N LYS A 22 -0.80 -18.01 3.85
CA LYS A 22 -0.67 -19.38 3.35
C LYS A 22 -1.95 -20.19 3.56
N SER A 23 -2.59 -20.10 4.74
CA SER A 23 -3.84 -20.84 5.03
C SER A 23 -5.01 -20.40 4.15
N ASN A 24 -4.98 -19.15 3.68
CA ASN A 24 -5.99 -18.60 2.77
C ASN A 24 -5.59 -18.72 1.28
N MET A 25 -4.54 -19.47 0.95
CA MET A 25 -4.00 -19.61 -0.41
C MET A 25 -3.62 -18.27 -1.05
N LEU A 26 -3.22 -17.29 -0.23
CA LEU A 26 -2.78 -15.98 -0.65
C LEU A 26 -1.25 -15.94 -0.77
N LYS A 27 -0.76 -15.29 -1.83
CA LYS A 27 0.65 -15.11 -2.12
C LYS A 27 1.17 -13.82 -1.50
N SER A 28 2.14 -13.97 -0.58
CA SER A 28 2.76 -12.83 0.09
C SER A 28 3.68 -12.05 -0.85
N ARG A 29 3.30 -10.81 -1.13
CA ARG A 29 4.13 -9.78 -1.75
C ARG A 29 4.62 -8.74 -0.74
N ILE A 30 4.61 -9.11 0.54
CA ILE A 30 5.08 -8.27 1.64
C ILE A 30 6.60 -8.06 1.53
N HIS A 31 7.08 -6.84 1.81
CA HIS A 31 8.50 -6.49 1.76
C HIS A 31 9.33 -7.25 2.78
N ARG A 32 10.59 -7.55 2.44
CA ARG A 32 11.56 -8.14 3.37
C ARG A 32 12.40 -7.07 4.02
N ARG A 33 12.57 -7.16 5.35
CA ARG A 33 13.45 -6.29 6.11
C ARG A 33 14.91 -6.65 5.87
N LYS A 34 15.78 -5.64 5.80
CA LYS A 34 17.24 -5.82 5.80
C LYS A 34 17.68 -6.62 7.05
N PRO A 35 18.59 -7.60 6.92
CA PRO A 35 19.15 -8.29 8.08
C PRO A 35 19.91 -7.35 9.02
N LYS A 36 19.88 -7.60 10.33
CA LYS A 36 20.62 -6.81 11.32
C LYS A 36 22.13 -7.01 11.10
N GLY A 37 22.89 -5.92 11.05
CA GLY A 37 24.36 -5.95 10.97
C GLY A 37 24.94 -6.40 9.62
N ARG A 38 24.12 -6.58 8.58
CA ARG A 38 24.59 -6.99 7.24
C ARG A 38 23.92 -6.18 6.13
N PRO A 39 24.57 -5.99 4.97
CA PRO A 39 23.91 -5.43 3.80
C PRO A 39 22.71 -6.28 3.35
N MET A 40 21.79 -5.68 2.61
CA MET A 40 20.68 -6.43 2.03
C MET A 40 21.21 -7.29 0.88
N PRO A 41 20.94 -8.61 0.85
CA PRO A 41 21.32 -9.44 -0.28
C PRO A 41 20.72 -8.90 -1.58
N GLU A 42 21.48 -8.89 -2.67
CA GLU A 42 21.05 -8.32 -3.95
C GLU A 42 19.75 -8.96 -4.48
N SER A 43 19.59 -10.27 -4.31
CA SER A 43 18.36 -10.99 -4.66
C SER A 43 17.14 -10.46 -3.91
N MET A 44 17.30 -10.13 -2.62
CA MET A 44 16.26 -9.54 -1.79
C MET A 44 15.97 -8.10 -2.20
N ALA A 45 17.02 -7.33 -2.50
CA ALA A 45 16.90 -5.94 -2.95
C ALA A 45 16.13 -5.87 -4.29
N ARG A 46 16.49 -6.70 -5.28
CA ARG A 46 15.77 -6.80 -6.57
C ARG A 46 14.32 -7.20 -6.38
N ALA A 47 14.03 -8.17 -5.51
CA ALA A 47 12.67 -8.58 -5.22
C ALA A 47 11.85 -7.48 -4.54
N ASN A 48 12.44 -6.73 -3.61
CA ASN A 48 11.80 -5.57 -2.99
C ASN A 48 11.59 -4.44 -4.01
N ALA A 49 12.57 -4.14 -4.88
CA ALA A 49 12.44 -3.11 -5.91
C ALA A 49 11.27 -3.40 -6.88
N ALA A 50 11.13 -4.65 -7.33
CA ALA A 50 9.99 -5.07 -8.14
C ALA A 50 8.65 -4.87 -7.42
N LYS A 51 8.60 -5.11 -6.10
CA LYS A 51 7.40 -4.84 -5.29
C LYS A 51 7.14 -3.35 -5.10
N SER A 52 8.19 -2.56 -4.91
CA SER A 52 8.10 -1.10 -4.78
C SER A 52 7.53 -0.45 -6.04
N ALA A 53 7.89 -0.91 -7.24
CA ALA A 53 7.37 -0.37 -8.50
C ALA A 53 5.83 -0.45 -8.59
N ILE A 54 5.23 -1.51 -8.03
CA ILE A 54 3.78 -1.66 -7.98
C ILE A 54 3.18 -0.78 -6.87
N ARG A 55 3.79 -0.77 -5.67
CA ARG A 55 3.32 0.04 -4.54
C ARG A 55 3.39 1.54 -4.82
N ALA A 56 4.39 2.01 -5.56
CA ALA A 56 4.59 3.41 -5.89
C ALA A 56 3.35 4.03 -6.56
N ARG A 57 2.61 3.26 -7.38
CA ARG A 57 1.37 3.72 -8.02
C ARG A 57 0.27 4.04 -7.00
N VAL A 58 0.17 3.24 -5.96
CA VAL A 58 -0.80 3.42 -4.87
C VAL A 58 -0.33 4.53 -3.93
N GLU A 59 0.95 4.52 -3.55
CA GLU A 59 1.54 5.56 -2.71
C GLU A 59 1.43 6.96 -3.35
N HIS A 60 1.54 7.05 -4.67
CA HIS A 60 1.36 8.30 -5.41
C HIS A 60 -0.04 8.91 -5.19
N VAL A 61 -1.11 8.10 -5.21
CA VAL A 61 -2.48 8.58 -4.92
C VAL A 61 -2.55 9.18 -3.52
N PHE A 62 -2.04 8.45 -2.52
CA PHE A 62 -2.05 8.92 -1.14
C PHE A 62 -1.19 10.17 -0.94
N ALA A 63 -0.02 10.24 -1.58
CA ALA A 63 0.84 11.41 -1.54
C ALA A 63 0.15 12.63 -2.17
N HIS A 64 -0.52 12.45 -3.32
CA HIS A 64 -1.30 13.50 -3.94
C HIS A 64 -2.41 13.99 -3.02
N GLN A 65 -3.21 13.09 -2.44
CA GLN A 65 -4.28 13.46 -1.52
C GLN A 65 -3.78 14.19 -0.28
N LYS A 66 -2.66 13.75 0.31
CA LYS A 66 -2.06 14.42 1.48
C LYS A 66 -1.52 15.80 1.14
N ASN A 67 -0.81 15.93 0.02
CA ASN A 67 -0.14 17.19 -0.35
C ASN A 67 -1.12 18.21 -0.95
N ARG A 68 -1.99 17.77 -1.88
CA ARG A 68 -2.94 18.64 -2.59
C ARG A 68 -4.18 18.95 -1.77
N TYR A 69 -4.74 17.97 -1.07
CA TYR A 69 -5.99 18.13 -0.32
C TYR A 69 -5.80 18.31 1.18
N GLY A 70 -4.56 18.25 1.69
CA GLY A 70 -4.31 18.26 3.13
C GLY A 70 -5.03 17.11 3.85
N LEU A 71 -5.19 15.95 3.18
CA LEU A 71 -6.08 14.90 3.66
C LEU A 71 -5.61 14.35 5.01
N PHE A 72 -6.35 14.71 6.07
CA PHE A 72 -6.19 14.17 7.41
C PHE A 72 -7.55 13.87 8.03
N ILE A 73 -7.73 12.67 8.61
CA ILE A 73 -9.01 12.25 9.22
C ILE A 73 -8.88 12.33 10.76
N ARG A 74 -9.57 13.30 11.40
CA ARG A 74 -9.77 13.41 12.87
C ARG A 74 -11.25 13.36 13.27
N THR A 75 -12.11 12.92 12.36
CA THR A 75 -13.57 12.91 12.58
C THR A 75 -13.97 11.81 13.54
N ILE A 76 -14.87 12.11 14.47
CA ILE A 76 -15.51 11.11 15.32
C ILE A 76 -16.62 10.39 14.51
N GLY A 77 -16.53 9.07 14.47
CA GLY A 77 -17.48 8.18 13.79
C GLY A 77 -16.96 7.66 12.44
N ILE A 78 -17.08 6.35 12.24
CA ILE A 78 -16.58 5.66 11.04
C ILE A 78 -17.25 6.15 9.75
N ALA A 79 -18.55 6.45 9.79
CA ALA A 79 -19.30 6.95 8.64
C ALA A 79 -18.74 8.29 8.13
N ARG A 80 -18.34 9.20 9.03
CA ARG A 80 -17.75 10.49 8.66
C ARG A 80 -16.35 10.33 8.08
N ALA A 81 -15.55 9.44 8.67
CA ALA A 81 -14.23 9.10 8.16
C ALA A 81 -14.31 8.50 6.75
N GLN A 82 -15.27 7.59 6.53
CA GLN A 82 -15.55 6.99 5.23
C GLN A 82 -15.98 8.04 4.21
N ALA A 83 -16.93 8.92 4.55
CA ALA A 83 -17.37 9.98 3.66
C ALA A 83 -16.19 10.88 3.20
N LYS A 84 -15.31 11.29 4.13
CA LYS A 84 -14.12 12.08 3.82
C LYS A 84 -13.16 11.35 2.88
N LEU A 85 -12.92 10.07 3.12
CA LEU A 85 -12.06 9.24 2.25
C LEU A 85 -12.68 9.07 0.85
N THR A 86 -13.98 8.79 0.77
CA THR A 86 -14.69 8.64 -0.50
C THR A 86 -14.62 9.90 -1.35
N LEU A 87 -14.88 11.07 -0.75
CA LEU A 87 -14.79 12.35 -1.47
C LEU A 87 -13.37 12.64 -1.95
N ALA A 88 -12.34 12.34 -1.15
CA ALA A 88 -10.94 12.52 -1.56
C ALA A 88 -10.54 11.59 -2.73
N ASN A 89 -11.05 10.36 -2.74
CA ASN A 89 -10.84 9.43 -3.85
C ASN A 89 -11.56 9.90 -5.12
N LEU A 90 -12.78 10.44 -4.98
CA LEU A 90 -13.54 10.99 -6.09
C LEU A 90 -12.84 12.22 -6.70
N ALA A 91 -12.43 13.17 -5.86
CA ALA A 91 -11.67 14.35 -6.28
C ALA A 91 -10.38 13.97 -7.02
N TYR A 92 -9.61 13.00 -6.48
CA TYR A 92 -8.41 12.50 -7.15
C TYR A 92 -8.69 11.93 -8.55
N ASN A 93 -9.80 11.18 -8.68
CA ASN A 93 -10.19 10.65 -9.97
C ASN A 93 -10.61 11.74 -10.96
N PHE A 94 -11.21 12.84 -10.51
CA PHE A 94 -11.52 13.97 -11.39
C PHE A 94 -10.26 14.76 -11.79
N ASP A 95 -9.35 15.01 -10.86
CA ASP A 95 -8.08 15.72 -11.12
C ASP A 95 -7.19 14.98 -12.14
N ARG A 96 -7.29 13.65 -12.23
CA ARG A 96 -6.52 12.84 -13.20
C ARG A 96 -7.18 12.74 -14.56
N LEU A 97 -8.45 13.15 -14.72
CA LEU A 97 -9.12 13.04 -16.01
C LEU A 97 -8.44 13.98 -17.01
N PRO A 98 -8.00 13.47 -18.18
CA PRO A 98 -7.58 14.35 -19.24
C PRO A 98 -8.82 15.07 -19.77
N PHE A 99 -8.97 16.35 -19.44
CA PHE A 99 -9.85 17.22 -20.20
C PHE A 99 -9.19 17.40 -21.58
N LYS A 100 -9.73 16.70 -22.58
CA LYS A 100 -9.47 16.97 -23.99
C LYS A 100 -10.44 18.03 -24.49
#